data_AF-A0A174S5G7-F1
#
_entry.id   AF-A0A174S5G7-F1
#
_cell.length_a   1.000
_cell.length_b   1.000
_cell.length_c   1.000
_cell.angle_alpha   90.00
_cell.angle_beta   90.00
_cell.angle_gamma   90.00
#
_symmetry.space_group_name_H-M   'P 1'
#
loop_
_entity.id
_entity.type
_entity.pdbx_description
1 polymer ?
#
loop_
_entity_poly.entity_id
_entity_poly.type
_entity_poly.pdbx_seq_one_letter_code
_entity_poly.pdbx_strand_id
1 'polypeptide(L)'
;MDYQRINKLLDKYWECATSVEEERELRQFFSSAVVPPDLLPYKAWFVSHEAEALPPLGKEFDARILEHISEDRKLITTFGTLFKSITHLIHKIMGTNMKKAFTTLLCLLFCITISAQDKAADFSKLVGDWSFSAPDAPYGYQDGSFQIKQENGKLTAKVNIQGSTLEINDIKVKGDTYTSSFYVDGTPVDLTMTQKGNKLEGMADAGGMQIPVKFKKTKK
;
A
#
# COMPACT_ATOMS: atom_id res chain seq x y z
N MET A 1 -12.36 -27.09 30.78
CA MET A 1 -11.16 -26.72 30.01
C MET A 1 -9.94 -27.01 30.88
N ASP A 2 -8.93 -27.67 30.33
CA ASP A 2 -7.70 -27.99 31.06
C ASP A 2 -6.82 -26.73 31.19
N TYR A 3 -6.50 -26.35 32.41
CA TYR A 3 -5.68 -25.18 32.72
C TYR A 3 -4.26 -25.28 32.10
N GLN A 4 -3.73 -26.49 31.93
CA GLN A 4 -2.44 -26.70 31.24
C GLN A 4 -2.51 -26.41 29.74
N ARG A 5 -3.65 -26.73 29.10
CA ARG A 5 -3.89 -26.41 27.69
C ARG A 5 -3.95 -24.90 27.46
N ILE A 6 -4.63 -24.16 28.36
CA ILE A 6 -4.75 -22.70 28.24
C ILE A 6 -3.39 -22.02 28.36
N ASN A 7 -2.54 -22.43 29.31
CA ASN A 7 -1.20 -21.86 29.42
C ASN A 7 -0.36 -22.09 28.15
N LYS A 8 -0.39 -23.31 27.59
CA LYS A 8 0.29 -23.61 26.32
C LYS A 8 -0.25 -22.76 25.15
N LEU A 9 -1.56 -22.51 25.13
CA LEU A 9 -2.17 -21.65 24.11
C LEU A 9 -1.79 -20.19 24.30
N LEU A 10 -1.66 -19.70 25.54
CA LEU A 10 -1.18 -18.35 25.82
C LEU A 10 0.26 -18.18 25.37
N ASP A 11 1.16 -19.13 25.67
CA ASP A 11 2.54 -19.11 25.17
C ASP A 11 2.57 -19.02 23.64
N LYS A 12 1.78 -19.88 22.97
CA LYS A 12 1.64 -19.87 21.51
C LYS A 12 1.07 -18.56 20.97
N TYR A 13 0.14 -17.93 21.71
CA TYR A 13 -0.48 -16.67 21.35
C TYR A 13 0.54 -15.51 21.44
N TRP A 14 1.38 -15.50 22.49
CA TRP A 14 2.48 -14.53 22.62
C TRP A 14 3.55 -14.69 21.54
N GLU A 15 3.73 -15.90 21.02
CA GLU A 15 4.60 -16.20 19.87
C GLU A 15 3.93 -15.93 18.50
N CYS A 16 2.70 -15.41 18.48
CA CYS A 16 1.91 -15.19 17.26
C CYS A 16 1.74 -16.47 16.40
N ALA A 17 1.64 -17.64 17.04
CA ALA A 17 1.56 -18.94 16.38
C ALA A 17 0.18 -19.62 16.50
N THR A 18 -0.81 -18.97 17.12
CA THR A 18 -2.17 -19.52 17.28
C THR A 18 -2.95 -19.54 15.98
N SER A 19 -3.79 -20.57 15.78
CA SER A 19 -4.84 -20.57 14.77
C SER A 19 -6.08 -19.83 15.26
N VAL A 20 -6.99 -19.52 14.33
CA VAL A 20 -8.27 -18.86 14.64
C VAL A 20 -9.11 -19.70 15.62
N GLU A 21 -9.10 -21.01 15.46
CA GLU A 21 -9.78 -21.96 16.35
C GLU A 21 -9.17 -21.96 17.75
N GLU A 22 -7.84 -21.95 17.85
CA GLU A 22 -7.14 -21.90 19.14
C GLU A 22 -7.39 -20.58 19.88
N GLU A 23 -7.42 -19.45 19.17
CA GLU A 23 -7.83 -18.18 19.77
C GLU A 23 -9.30 -18.19 20.19
N ARG A 24 -10.17 -18.90 19.48
CA ARG A 24 -11.56 -19.10 19.90
C ARG A 24 -11.66 -19.90 21.19
N GLU A 25 -10.81 -20.91 21.38
CA GLU A 25 -10.68 -21.65 22.64
C GLU A 25 -10.26 -20.71 23.79
N LEU A 26 -9.28 -19.84 23.57
CA LEU A 26 -8.85 -18.82 24.54
C LEU A 26 -10.02 -17.88 24.89
N ARG A 27 -10.70 -17.32 23.89
CA ARG A 27 -11.88 -16.45 24.09
C ARG A 27 -13.00 -17.14 24.86
N GLN A 28 -13.31 -18.39 24.53
CA GLN A 28 -14.32 -19.17 25.23
C GLN A 28 -13.94 -19.42 26.70
N PHE A 29 -12.67 -19.69 26.98
CA PHE A 29 -12.17 -19.87 28.34
C PHE A 29 -12.29 -18.57 29.16
N PHE A 30 -11.83 -17.44 28.64
CA PHE A 30 -11.87 -16.15 29.33
C PHE A 30 -13.27 -15.53 29.43
N SER A 31 -14.20 -15.94 28.57
CA SER A 31 -15.62 -15.59 28.65
C SER A 31 -16.35 -16.35 29.77
N SER A 32 -15.74 -17.37 30.36
CA SER A 32 -16.33 -18.09 31.49
C SER A 32 -16.36 -17.24 32.77
N ALA A 33 -17.32 -17.53 33.65
CA ALA A 33 -17.49 -16.80 34.91
C ALA A 33 -16.36 -17.07 35.93
N VAL A 34 -15.67 -18.22 35.82
CA VAL A 34 -14.68 -18.68 36.79
C VAL A 34 -13.32 -18.80 36.09
N VAL A 35 -12.57 -17.69 36.08
CA VAL A 35 -11.18 -17.64 35.60
C VAL A 35 -10.24 -17.65 36.81
N PRO A 36 -9.19 -18.50 36.84
CA PRO A 36 -8.21 -18.54 37.91
C PRO A 36 -7.53 -17.18 38.19
N PRO A 37 -7.17 -16.86 39.46
CA PRO A 37 -6.68 -15.52 39.86
C PRO A 37 -5.44 -15.02 39.12
N ASP A 38 -4.56 -15.94 38.74
CA ASP A 38 -3.34 -15.72 37.98
C ASP A 38 -3.59 -15.38 36.50
N LEU A 39 -4.71 -15.84 35.94
CA LEU A 39 -5.12 -15.54 34.57
C LEU A 39 -6.12 -14.37 34.47
N LEU A 40 -6.67 -13.89 35.60
CA LEU A 40 -7.58 -12.74 35.62
C LEU A 40 -7.06 -11.50 34.88
N PRO A 41 -5.76 -11.13 34.95
CA PRO A 41 -5.25 -9.96 34.23
C PRO A 41 -5.45 -10.04 32.70
N TYR A 42 -5.44 -11.24 32.13
CA TYR A 42 -5.57 -11.46 30.69
C TYR A 42 -7.02 -11.49 30.22
N LYS A 43 -8.00 -11.58 31.13
CA LYS A 43 -9.43 -11.71 30.79
C LYS A 43 -9.91 -10.60 29.86
N ALA A 44 -9.48 -9.36 30.11
CA ALA A 44 -9.86 -8.21 29.29
C ALA A 44 -9.38 -8.29 27.83
N TRP A 45 -8.32 -9.07 27.55
CA TRP A 45 -7.73 -9.17 26.21
C TRP A 45 -8.50 -10.13 25.30
N PHE A 46 -9.21 -11.09 25.89
CA PHE A 46 -9.93 -12.14 25.18
C PHE A 46 -11.46 -11.97 25.22
N VAL A 47 -11.98 -11.06 26.05
CA VAL A 47 -13.41 -10.73 26.09
C VAL A 47 -13.66 -9.51 25.18
N SER A 48 -13.79 -9.75 23.88
CA SER A 48 -14.29 -8.75 22.92
C SER A 48 -15.59 -9.23 22.27
N HIS A 49 -16.59 -8.34 22.20
CA HIS A 49 -17.92 -8.66 21.67
C HIS A 49 -17.95 -8.68 20.13
N GLU A 50 -16.92 -8.14 19.49
CA GLU A 50 -16.92 -7.80 18.07
C GLU A 50 -16.42 -8.95 17.17
N ALA A 51 -15.53 -9.79 17.71
CA ALA A 51 -14.93 -10.90 16.94
C ALA A 51 -15.87 -12.10 16.77
N GLU A 52 -16.80 -12.34 17.70
CA GLU A 52 -17.77 -13.45 17.61
C GLU A 52 -18.87 -13.22 16.57
N ALA A 53 -19.12 -11.96 16.18
CA ALA A 53 -20.15 -11.60 15.20
C ALA A 53 -19.69 -11.74 13.75
N LEU A 54 -18.36 -11.85 13.50
CA LEU A 54 -17.85 -11.95 12.15
C LEU A 54 -17.97 -13.40 11.66
N PRO A 55 -18.76 -13.66 10.60
CA PRO A 55 -18.78 -14.98 10.01
C PRO A 55 -17.36 -15.34 9.51
N PRO A 56 -16.93 -16.61 9.66
CA PRO A 56 -15.66 -17.03 9.09
C PRO A 56 -15.64 -16.70 7.60
N LEU A 57 -14.49 -16.26 7.10
CA LEU A 57 -14.33 -15.93 5.68
C LEU A 57 -14.79 -17.14 4.85
N GLY A 58 -15.83 -16.93 4.04
CA GLY A 58 -16.37 -18.00 3.20
C GLY A 58 -15.31 -18.50 2.23
N LYS A 59 -15.38 -19.78 1.83
CA LYS A 59 -14.43 -20.38 0.88
C LYS A 59 -14.35 -19.61 -0.46
N GLU A 60 -15.43 -18.91 -0.81
CA GLU A 60 -15.52 -18.05 -1.99
C GLU A 60 -14.67 -16.76 -1.88
N PHE A 61 -14.33 -16.32 -0.67
CA PHE A 61 -13.49 -15.16 -0.45
C PHE A 61 -12.09 -15.41 -1.00
N ASP A 62 -11.47 -16.53 -0.63
CA ASP A 62 -10.15 -16.93 -1.13
C ASP A 62 -10.16 -17.07 -2.65
N ALA A 63 -11.18 -17.72 -3.21
CA ALA A 63 -11.33 -17.86 -4.66
C ALA A 63 -11.42 -16.51 -5.38
N ARG A 64 -12.23 -15.57 -4.86
CA ARG A 64 -12.39 -14.22 -5.42
C ARG A 64 -11.10 -13.40 -5.36
N ILE A 65 -10.38 -13.45 -4.24
CA ILE A 65 -9.12 -12.72 -4.06
C ILE A 65 -8.04 -13.32 -4.97
N LEU A 66 -7.93 -14.65 -5.03
CA LEU A 66 -7.00 -15.33 -5.94
C LEU A 66 -7.33 -15.04 -7.41
N GLU A 67 -8.61 -14.96 -7.77
CA GLU A 67 -9.02 -14.58 -9.12
C GLU A 67 -8.57 -13.15 -9.45
N HIS A 68 -8.85 -12.17 -8.59
CA HIS A 68 -8.36 -10.79 -8.76
C HIS A 68 -6.84 -10.70 -8.90
N ILE A 69 -6.09 -11.42 -8.06
CA ILE A 69 -4.62 -11.47 -8.16
C ILE A 69 -4.16 -12.16 -9.46
N SER A 70 -4.95 -13.09 -10.00
CA SER A 70 -4.64 -13.81 -11.23
C SER A 70 -4.96 -13.01 -12.50
N GLU A 71 -5.99 -12.17 -12.50
CA GLU A 71 -6.38 -11.33 -13.64
C GLU A 71 -5.27 -10.34 -13.99
N ASP A 72 -4.64 -9.72 -12.98
CA ASP A 72 -3.46 -8.88 -13.14
C ASP A 72 -2.28 -9.64 -13.79
N ARG A 73 -2.23 -10.97 -13.63
CA ARG A 73 -1.17 -11.82 -14.20
C ARG A 73 -1.47 -12.31 -15.62
N LYS A 74 -2.76 -12.47 -16.00
CA LYS A 74 -3.19 -12.92 -17.35
C LYS A 74 -2.89 -11.89 -18.44
N LEU A 75 -2.93 -10.60 -18.12
CA LEU A 75 -2.56 -9.53 -19.06
C LEU A 75 -1.09 -9.64 -19.50
N ILE A 76 -0.20 -10.02 -18.58
CA ILE A 76 1.24 -10.15 -18.85
C ILE A 76 1.52 -11.37 -19.75
N THR A 77 0.82 -12.48 -19.56
CA THR A 77 1.05 -13.74 -20.31
C THR A 77 0.42 -13.72 -21.71
N THR A 78 -0.75 -13.11 -21.86
CA THR A 78 -1.42 -12.91 -23.16
C THR A 78 -0.61 -11.96 -24.05
N PHE A 79 -0.05 -10.88 -23.48
CA PHE A 79 0.83 -9.97 -24.23
C PHE A 79 2.12 -10.68 -24.71
N GLY A 80 2.73 -11.50 -23.85
CA GLY A 80 3.95 -12.26 -24.20
C GLY A 80 3.73 -13.32 -25.28
N THR A 81 2.58 -14.00 -25.27
CA THR A 81 2.25 -15.04 -26.27
C THR A 81 1.90 -14.43 -27.63
N LEU A 82 1.16 -13.31 -27.66
CA LEU A 82 0.87 -12.56 -28.88
C LEU A 82 2.14 -11.99 -29.50
N PHE A 83 3.04 -11.44 -28.69
CA PHE A 83 4.34 -10.92 -29.16
C PHE A 83 5.21 -12.02 -29.79
N LYS A 84 5.23 -13.22 -29.19
CA LYS A 84 5.98 -14.37 -29.70
C LYS A 84 5.41 -14.90 -31.02
N SER A 85 4.07 -14.94 -31.15
CA SER A 85 3.42 -15.39 -32.38
C SER A 85 3.65 -14.41 -33.54
N ILE A 86 3.53 -13.11 -33.27
CA ILE A 86 3.77 -12.04 -34.24
C ILE A 86 5.24 -12.05 -34.70
N THR A 87 6.20 -12.13 -33.78
CA THR A 87 7.64 -12.19 -34.13
C THR A 87 7.99 -13.43 -34.96
N HIS A 88 7.41 -14.59 -34.66
CA HIS A 88 7.61 -15.80 -35.44
C HIS A 88 7.04 -15.70 -36.87
N LEU A 89 5.87 -15.08 -37.03
CA LEU A 89 5.24 -14.86 -38.33
C LEU A 89 6.06 -13.90 -39.21
N ILE A 90 6.56 -12.80 -38.63
CA ILE A 90 7.46 -11.85 -39.29
C ILE A 90 8.76 -12.55 -39.70
N HIS A 91 9.30 -13.44 -38.84
CA HIS A 91 10.51 -14.19 -39.13
C HIS A 91 10.34 -15.18 -40.29
N LYS A 92 9.12 -15.71 -40.49
CA LYS A 92 8.79 -16.67 -41.54
C LYS A 92 8.51 -16.02 -42.90
N ILE A 93 7.93 -14.80 -42.92
CA ILE A 93 7.48 -14.14 -44.15
C ILE A 93 8.57 -13.29 -44.82
N MET A 94 9.54 -12.75 -44.06
CA MET A 94 10.46 -11.73 -44.58
C MET A 94 11.89 -12.22 -44.81
N GLY A 95 12.52 -11.78 -45.90
CA GLY A 95 13.96 -11.96 -46.13
C GLY A 95 14.81 -11.19 -45.12
N THR A 96 16.04 -11.65 -44.85
CA THR A 96 16.91 -11.17 -43.76
C THR A 96 17.13 -9.65 -43.71
N ASN A 97 17.14 -8.97 -44.86
CA ASN A 97 17.27 -7.51 -44.94
C ASN A 97 15.95 -6.77 -44.63
N MET A 98 14.80 -7.36 -44.97
CA MET A 98 13.48 -6.81 -44.66
C MET A 98 13.16 -7.01 -43.18
N LYS A 99 13.60 -8.13 -42.57
CA LYS A 99 13.49 -8.39 -41.12
C LYS A 99 14.11 -7.25 -40.32
N LYS A 100 15.30 -6.77 -40.69
CA LYS A 100 15.95 -5.64 -40.01
C LYS A 100 15.09 -4.38 -40.08
N ALA A 101 14.56 -4.05 -41.26
CA ALA A 101 13.71 -2.87 -41.47
C ALA A 101 12.38 -2.92 -40.69
N PHE A 102 11.78 -4.11 -40.55
CA PHE A 102 10.52 -4.26 -39.80
C PHE A 102 10.75 -4.35 -38.30
N THR A 103 11.86 -4.96 -37.85
CA THR A 103 12.24 -4.90 -36.43
C THR A 103 12.54 -3.45 -36.02
N THR A 104 13.21 -2.64 -36.86
CA THR A 104 13.34 -1.19 -36.59
C THR A 104 12.01 -0.45 -36.66
N LEU A 105 11.12 -0.75 -37.61
CA LEU A 105 9.81 -0.10 -37.72
C LEU A 105 8.88 -0.45 -36.55
N LEU A 106 8.90 -1.70 -36.07
CA LEU A 106 8.13 -2.16 -34.92
C LEU A 106 8.67 -1.56 -33.61
N CYS A 107 9.98 -1.42 -33.46
CA CYS A 107 10.59 -0.65 -32.36
C CYS A 107 10.20 0.83 -32.43
N LEU A 108 10.14 1.43 -33.63
CA LEU A 108 9.72 2.83 -33.82
C LEU A 108 8.23 3.03 -33.45
N LEU A 109 7.36 2.08 -33.81
CA LEU A 109 5.95 2.09 -33.43
C LEU A 109 5.74 1.87 -31.92
N PHE A 110 6.57 1.06 -31.28
CA PHE A 110 6.59 0.92 -29.81
C PHE A 110 7.05 2.21 -29.11
N CYS A 111 8.00 2.96 -29.70
CA CYS A 111 8.36 4.31 -29.25
C CYS A 111 7.23 5.34 -29.43
N ILE A 112 6.37 5.17 -30.44
CA ILE A 112 5.23 6.07 -30.69
C ILE A 112 4.09 5.82 -29.68
N THR A 113 3.86 4.57 -29.27
CA THR A 113 2.88 4.28 -28.20
C THR A 113 3.36 4.73 -26.82
N ILE A 114 4.67 4.84 -26.58
CA ILE A 114 5.23 5.43 -25.35
C ILE A 114 5.17 6.95 -25.36
N SER A 115 5.15 7.59 -26.54
CA SER A 115 5.05 9.05 -26.66
C SER A 115 3.61 9.59 -26.72
N ALA A 116 2.60 8.73 -26.56
CA ALA A 116 1.24 9.13 -26.21
C ALA A 116 1.19 9.59 -24.73
N GLN A 117 1.71 10.81 -24.51
CA GLN A 117 1.76 11.56 -23.26
C GLN A 117 2.51 10.89 -22.10
N ASP A 118 3.83 10.80 -22.23
CA ASP A 118 4.68 11.39 -21.19
C ASP A 118 5.25 12.68 -21.77
N LYS A 119 4.48 13.77 -21.70
CA LYS A 119 5.16 15.03 -21.37
C LYS A 119 5.88 14.67 -20.08
N ALA A 120 7.21 14.61 -20.08
CA ALA A 120 7.97 14.46 -18.84
C ALA A 120 7.33 15.42 -17.84
N ALA A 121 6.55 14.87 -16.91
CA ALA A 121 5.74 15.69 -16.03
C ALA A 121 6.76 16.47 -15.24
N ASP A 122 6.76 17.79 -15.44
CA ASP A 122 7.72 18.67 -14.82
C ASP A 122 7.42 18.74 -13.32
N PHE A 123 7.90 17.74 -12.58
CA PHE A 123 7.77 17.66 -11.14
C PHE A 123 8.76 18.58 -10.42
N SER A 124 9.54 19.41 -11.13
CA SER A 124 10.52 20.32 -10.51
C SER A 124 9.91 21.24 -9.46
N LYS A 125 8.61 21.55 -9.60
CA LYS A 125 7.88 22.36 -8.62
C LYS A 125 7.49 21.56 -7.38
N LEU A 126 7.26 20.26 -7.48
CA LEU A 126 6.87 19.37 -6.38
C LEU A 126 8.10 18.79 -5.65
N VAL A 127 9.10 18.34 -6.39
CA VAL A 127 10.34 17.76 -5.87
C VAL A 127 11.06 18.78 -4.98
N GLY A 128 11.53 18.31 -3.83
CA GLY A 128 12.24 19.12 -2.87
C GLY A 128 11.88 18.79 -1.42
N ASP A 129 12.44 19.61 -0.54
CA ASP A 129 12.23 19.52 0.90
C ASP A 129 11.06 20.43 1.30
N TRP A 130 10.14 19.88 2.08
CA TRP A 130 8.98 20.58 2.61
C TRP A 130 8.92 20.40 4.12
N SER A 131 8.49 21.43 4.83
CA SER A 131 7.94 21.28 6.18
C SER A 131 6.41 21.21 6.05
N PHE A 132 5.76 20.32 6.79
CA PHE A 132 4.31 20.27 6.85
C PHE A 132 3.79 20.70 8.22
N SER A 133 2.56 21.19 8.26
CA SER A 133 1.82 21.48 9.49
C SER A 133 0.35 21.07 9.34
N ALA A 134 -0.16 20.35 10.32
CA ALA A 134 -1.49 19.75 10.41
C ALA A 134 -2.04 19.98 11.83
N PRO A 135 -2.58 21.19 12.11
CA PRO A 135 -2.98 21.58 13.47
C PRO A 135 -4.08 20.70 14.08
N ASP A 136 -4.90 20.10 13.23
CA ASP A 136 -6.03 19.25 13.62
C ASP A 136 -5.58 17.79 13.89
N ALA A 137 -4.31 17.47 13.67
CA ALA A 137 -3.76 16.16 13.98
C ALA A 137 -3.55 15.97 15.50
N PRO A 138 -3.57 14.73 16.01
CA PRO A 138 -3.25 14.44 17.41
C PRO A 138 -1.84 14.91 17.81
N TYR A 139 -1.63 15.04 19.12
CA TYR A 139 -0.34 15.46 19.66
C TYR A 139 0.82 14.60 19.15
N GLY A 140 1.85 15.27 18.65
CA GLY A 140 3.06 14.68 18.10
C GLY A 140 3.02 14.50 16.58
N TYR A 141 1.87 14.62 15.92
CA TYR A 141 1.75 14.48 14.46
C TYR A 141 1.49 15.80 13.73
N GLN A 142 1.43 16.92 14.47
CA GLN A 142 1.06 18.19 13.89
C GLN A 142 2.11 18.77 12.95
N ASP A 143 3.39 18.49 13.16
CA ASP A 143 4.46 19.09 12.38
C ASP A 143 5.54 18.07 12.04
N GLY A 144 6.22 18.30 10.91
CA GLY A 144 7.30 17.43 10.47
C GLY A 144 7.90 17.86 9.14
N SER A 145 8.68 16.96 8.54
CA SER A 145 9.29 17.18 7.23
C SER A 145 8.81 16.16 6.21
N PHE A 146 8.76 16.59 4.95
CA PHE A 146 8.31 15.81 3.81
C PHE A 146 9.26 16.07 2.65
N GLN A 147 10.12 15.11 2.35
CA GLN A 147 11.09 15.20 1.26
C GLN A 147 10.58 14.40 0.07
N ILE A 148 10.29 15.07 -1.06
CA ILE A 148 9.81 14.43 -2.28
C ILE A 148 10.99 14.31 -3.26
N LYS A 149 11.21 13.13 -3.82
CA LYS A 149 12.21 12.84 -4.85
C LYS A 149 11.59 12.20 -6.06
N GLN A 150 12.28 12.30 -7.19
CA GLN A 150 11.96 11.55 -8.39
C GLN A 150 13.08 10.56 -8.67
N GLU A 151 12.76 9.27 -8.68
CA GLU A 151 13.69 8.18 -8.94
C GLU A 151 13.07 7.26 -10.01
N ASN A 152 13.81 6.98 -11.08
CA ASN A 152 13.36 6.11 -12.18
C ASN A 152 11.99 6.51 -12.79
N GLY A 153 11.68 7.81 -12.85
CA GLY A 153 10.41 8.32 -13.37
C GLY A 153 9.22 8.24 -12.39
N LYS A 154 9.42 7.65 -11.20
CA LYS A 154 8.43 7.61 -10.12
C LYS A 154 8.73 8.65 -9.05
N LEU A 155 7.69 9.13 -8.39
CA LEU A 155 7.81 10.00 -7.23
C LEU A 155 7.85 9.16 -5.95
N THR A 156 8.86 9.40 -5.13
CA THR A 156 9.02 8.82 -3.80
C THR A 156 9.08 9.93 -2.77
N ALA A 157 8.78 9.62 -1.50
CA ALA A 157 8.94 10.58 -0.43
C ALA A 157 9.46 9.97 0.87
N LYS A 158 10.08 10.80 1.70
CA LYS A 158 10.40 10.50 3.10
C LYS A 158 9.67 11.48 3.99
N VAL A 159 8.94 10.95 4.97
CA VAL A 159 8.20 11.74 5.95
C VAL A 159 8.88 11.58 7.30
N ASN A 160 9.22 12.69 7.96
CA ASN A 160 9.70 12.65 9.33
C ASN A 160 8.65 13.23 10.27
N ILE A 161 8.17 12.42 11.21
CA ILE A 161 7.18 12.78 12.23
C ILE A 161 7.59 12.09 13.54
N GLN A 162 7.51 12.80 14.67
CA GLN A 162 7.95 12.30 15.98
C GLN A 162 9.39 11.75 16.03
N GLY A 163 10.27 12.18 15.11
CA GLY A 163 11.65 11.67 15.01
C GLY A 163 11.78 10.34 14.25
N SER A 164 10.66 9.72 13.85
CA SER A 164 10.64 8.54 12.97
C SER A 164 10.64 8.95 11.51
N THR A 165 11.30 8.17 10.65
CA THR A 165 11.29 8.38 9.20
C THR A 165 10.49 7.29 8.51
N LEU A 166 9.46 7.69 7.76
CA LEU A 166 8.59 6.83 6.97
C LEU A 166 8.93 7.00 5.49
N GLU A 167 9.01 5.89 4.76
CA GLU A 167 9.30 5.89 3.32
C GLU A 167 8.05 5.60 2.50
N ILE A 168 7.80 6.47 1.52
CA ILE A 168 6.70 6.36 0.56
C ILE A 168 7.34 6.01 -0.79
N ASN A 169 7.13 4.79 -1.24
CA ASN A 169 7.79 4.24 -2.44
C ASN A 169 7.04 4.54 -3.74
N ASP A 170 5.78 4.99 -3.66
CA ASP A 170 4.98 5.30 -4.83
C ASP A 170 3.98 6.42 -4.52
N ILE A 171 4.05 7.50 -5.29
CA ILE A 171 3.07 8.60 -5.27
C ILE A 171 2.38 8.60 -6.62
N LYS A 172 1.08 8.29 -6.62
CA LYS A 172 0.27 8.28 -7.84
C LYS A 172 -0.03 9.71 -8.27
N VAL A 173 0.04 9.95 -9.58
CA VAL A 173 -0.12 11.28 -10.19
C VAL A 173 -1.37 11.31 -11.05
N LYS A 174 -2.22 12.31 -10.86
CA LYS A 174 -3.40 12.58 -11.71
C LYS A 174 -3.54 14.09 -11.92
N GLY A 175 -2.91 14.61 -12.97
CA GLY A 175 -2.82 16.05 -13.22
C GLY A 175 -2.05 16.75 -12.10
N ASP A 176 -2.66 17.76 -11.46
CA ASP A 176 -2.09 18.50 -10.33
C ASP A 176 -2.37 17.85 -8.96
N THR A 177 -2.91 16.62 -8.96
CA THR A 177 -3.23 15.86 -7.74
C THR A 177 -2.27 14.69 -7.56
N TYR A 178 -1.77 14.54 -6.34
CA TYR A 178 -0.80 13.52 -5.94
C TYR A 178 -1.39 12.74 -4.76
N THR A 179 -1.40 11.42 -4.84
CA THR A 179 -1.96 10.58 -3.78
C THR A 179 -0.97 9.53 -3.35
N SER A 180 -0.83 9.36 -2.03
CA SER A 180 0.01 8.34 -1.42
C SER A 180 -0.64 7.78 -0.17
N SER A 181 -0.38 6.51 0.13
CA SER A 181 -0.86 5.86 1.34
C SER A 181 0.33 5.34 2.13
N PHE A 182 0.34 5.56 3.44
CA PHE A 182 1.40 5.09 4.35
C PHE A 182 0.84 4.83 5.74
N TYR A 183 1.61 4.16 6.59
CA TYR A 183 1.21 3.86 7.96
C TYR A 183 1.96 4.77 8.94
N VAL A 184 1.21 5.35 9.87
CA VAL A 184 1.74 6.08 11.02
C VAL A 184 1.29 5.34 12.27
N ASP A 185 2.23 4.75 13.00
CA ASP A 185 1.97 3.96 14.22
C ASP A 185 0.83 2.93 14.07
N GLY A 186 0.84 2.21 12.94
CA GLY A 186 -0.16 1.18 12.62
C GLY A 186 -1.49 1.70 12.07
N THR A 187 -1.70 3.01 12.03
CA THR A 187 -2.89 3.63 11.42
C THR A 187 -2.62 3.92 9.94
N PRO A 188 -3.47 3.45 9.01
CA PRO A 188 -3.35 3.83 7.61
C PRO A 188 -3.71 5.31 7.44
N VAL A 189 -2.86 6.03 6.71
CA VAL A 189 -3.03 7.44 6.37
C VAL A 189 -3.00 7.58 4.86
N ASP A 190 -4.11 8.04 4.30
CA ASP A 190 -4.22 8.38 2.88
C ASP A 190 -4.01 9.87 2.70
N LEU A 191 -2.88 10.24 2.10
CA LEU A 191 -2.53 11.63 1.82
C LEU A 191 -2.89 11.97 0.37
N THR A 192 -3.76 12.96 0.20
CA THR A 192 -4.01 13.62 -1.08
C THR A 192 -3.39 15.01 -1.05
N MET A 193 -2.55 15.33 -2.02
CA MET A 193 -1.97 16.64 -2.20
C MET A 193 -2.40 17.26 -3.52
N THR A 194 -2.66 18.55 -3.53
CA THR A 194 -3.01 19.31 -4.72
C THR A 194 -2.06 20.48 -4.88
N GLN A 195 -1.46 20.59 -6.06
CA GLN A 195 -0.59 21.69 -6.39
C GLN A 195 -1.39 22.87 -6.95
N LYS A 196 -1.25 24.04 -6.31
CA LYS A 196 -1.83 25.31 -6.77
C LYS A 196 -0.70 26.32 -7.00
N GLY A 197 -0.14 26.32 -8.21
CA GLY A 197 1.02 27.12 -8.55
C GLY A 197 2.27 26.71 -7.76
N ASN A 198 2.75 27.58 -6.87
CA ASN A 198 3.90 27.32 -5.99
C ASN A 198 3.51 26.82 -4.59
N LYS A 199 2.22 26.66 -4.32
CA LYS A 199 1.72 26.13 -3.04
C LYS A 199 1.32 24.67 -3.20
N LEU A 200 1.58 23.89 -2.17
CA LEU A 200 1.14 22.51 -2.05
C LEU A 200 0.21 22.42 -0.83
N GLU A 201 -1.02 22.02 -1.07
CA GLU A 201 -2.04 21.80 -0.05
C GLU A 201 -2.29 20.30 0.05
N GLY A 202 -2.54 19.79 1.25
CA GLY A 202 -2.85 18.38 1.47
C GLY A 202 -4.08 18.17 2.33
N MET A 203 -4.63 16.98 2.20
CA MET A 203 -5.63 16.40 3.08
C MET A 203 -5.18 14.98 3.41
N ALA A 204 -4.99 14.70 4.69
CA ALA A 204 -4.72 13.35 5.18
C ALA A 204 -6.02 12.75 5.71
N ASP A 205 -6.37 11.55 5.28
CA ASP A 205 -7.41 10.73 5.90
C ASP A 205 -6.73 9.70 6.80
N ALA A 206 -6.91 9.85 8.11
CA ALA A 206 -6.40 8.92 9.11
C ALA A 206 -7.59 8.22 9.79
N GLY A 207 -7.87 6.98 9.38
CA GLY A 207 -8.97 6.20 9.96
C GLY A 207 -10.36 6.84 9.81
N GLY A 208 -10.61 7.58 8.73
CA GLY A 208 -11.86 8.29 8.45
C GLY A 208 -11.89 9.75 8.92
N MET A 209 -10.82 10.23 9.57
CA MET A 209 -10.69 11.64 9.97
C MET A 209 -9.93 12.42 8.89
N GLN A 210 -10.59 13.44 8.33
CA GLN A 210 -9.97 14.35 7.36
C GLN A 210 -9.21 15.47 8.06
N ILE A 211 -7.89 15.47 7.88
CA ILE A 211 -6.94 16.38 8.52
C ILE A 211 -6.28 17.24 7.43
N PRO A 212 -6.55 18.55 7.39
CA PRO A 212 -5.87 19.46 6.47
C PRO A 212 -4.38 19.56 6.77
N VAL A 213 -3.55 19.44 5.73
CA VAL A 213 -2.08 19.53 5.81
C VAL A 213 -1.59 20.70 4.97
N LYS A 214 -0.82 21.60 5.57
CA LYS A 214 -0.20 22.74 4.89
C LYS A 214 1.28 22.44 4.68
N PHE A 215 1.76 22.56 3.45
CA PHE A 215 3.17 22.39 3.13
C PHE A 215 3.83 23.73 2.84
N LYS A 216 5.08 23.87 3.31
CA LYS A 216 5.94 25.02 3.03
C LYS A 216 7.28 24.50 2.53
N LYS A 217 7.72 24.94 1.35
CA LYS A 217 9.07 24.62 0.87
C LYS A 217 10.10 25.11 1.88
N THR A 218 10.99 24.22 2.30
CA THR A 218 12.19 24.60 3.03
C THR A 218 13.25 24.96 1.99
N LYS A 219 13.78 26.19 2.06
CA LYS A 219 14.97 26.53 1.29
C LYS A 219 16.16 25.86 1.98
N LYS A 220 16.98 25.15 1.21
CA LYS A 220 18.36 24.89 1.62
C LYS A 220 19.12 26.21 1.76
#